data_AF-A0A0J9XRE2-F1
#
_entry.id   AF-A0A0J9XRE2-F1
#
_cell.length_a   1.000
_cell.length_b   1.000
_cell.length_c   1.000
_cell.angle_alpha   90.00
_cell.angle_beta   90.00
_cell.angle_gamma   90.00
#
_symmetry.space_group_name_H-M   'P 1'
#
loop_
_entity.id
_entity.type
_entity.pdbx_description
1 polymer ?
#
loop_
_entity_poly.entity_id
_entity_poly.type
_entity_poly.pdbx_seq_one_letter_code
_entity_poly.pdbx_strand_id
1 'polypeptide(L)'
;MSESITSALQIPQSLRSIAHYVKIGAENADRDPIVHYWCLFYAVQSGMDIGKKSPEALQYLTSLLSILEDMKKKLGGEEALTQDLVAQAHIENFAMKLFDYADKNDRQSNFTKGVIRAFYTAGHLIDVLSLFGELDENLIS
;
A
#
# COMPACT_ATOMS: atom_id res chain seq x y z
N MET A 1 2.75 21.84 6.81
CA MET A 1 3.10 20.45 6.42
C MET A 1 2.64 19.41 7.45
N SER A 2 2.25 19.81 8.68
CA SER A 2 1.81 18.90 9.75
C SER A 2 0.33 18.48 9.71
N GLU A 3 -0.56 19.26 9.06
CA GLU A 3 -2.00 18.97 9.08
C GLU A 3 -2.40 17.81 8.14
N SER A 4 -1.70 17.63 7.01
CA SER A 4 -2.01 16.59 6.03
C SER A 4 -1.73 15.16 6.50
N ILE A 5 -0.88 15.00 7.53
CA ILE A 5 -0.55 13.68 8.10
C ILE A 5 -1.59 13.27 9.15
N THR A 6 -2.24 14.23 9.82
CA THR A 6 -3.15 13.97 10.94
C THR A 6 -4.51 13.43 10.48
N SER A 7 -5.00 13.80 9.29
CA SER A 7 -6.28 13.29 8.76
C SER A 7 -6.22 11.81 8.37
N ALA A 8 -5.03 11.26 8.11
CA ALA A 8 -4.83 9.83 7.83
C ALA A 8 -5.01 8.93 9.06
N LEU A 9 -4.96 9.48 10.29
CA LEU A 9 -4.85 8.71 11.53
C LEU A 9 -6.18 8.26 12.14
N GLN A 10 -7.32 8.81 11.71
CA GLN A 10 -8.64 8.35 12.16
C GLN A 10 -9.39 7.65 11.03
N ILE A 11 -8.90 6.47 10.67
CA ILE A 11 -9.61 5.57 9.75
C ILE A 11 -10.97 5.21 10.38
N PRO A 12 -12.10 5.50 9.70
CA PRO A 12 -13.42 5.11 10.17
C PRO A 12 -13.49 3.62 10.47
N GLN A 13 -14.22 3.22 11.51
CA GLN A 13 -14.30 1.81 11.92
C GLN A 13 -14.80 0.89 10.80
N SER A 14 -15.70 1.39 9.95
CA SER A 14 -16.18 0.71 8.74
C SER A 14 -15.07 0.41 7.75
N LEU A 15 -14.00 1.22 7.70
CA LEU A 15 -12.87 1.09 6.80
C LEU A 15 -11.66 0.39 7.44
N ARG A 16 -11.84 -0.34 8.55
CA ARG A 16 -10.75 -1.05 9.23
C ARG A 16 -10.02 -2.05 8.32
N SER A 17 -10.72 -2.64 7.35
CA SER A 17 -10.13 -3.59 6.40
C SER A 17 -9.03 -2.98 5.52
N ILE A 18 -9.08 -1.67 5.26
CA ILE A 18 -8.09 -0.98 4.41
C ILE A 18 -6.96 -0.32 5.22
N ALA A 19 -7.05 -0.36 6.55
CA ALA A 19 -6.16 0.36 7.45
C ALA A 19 -4.68 -0.02 7.28
N HIS A 20 -4.43 -1.29 6.98
CA HIS A 20 -3.08 -1.83 6.83
C HIS A 20 -2.36 -1.26 5.61
N TYR A 21 -3.05 -1.13 4.48
CA TYR A 21 -2.49 -0.54 3.26
C TYR A 21 -2.22 0.95 3.42
N VAL A 22 -3.13 1.70 4.07
CA VAL A 22 -2.91 3.12 4.36
C VAL A 22 -1.67 3.31 5.24
N LYS A 23 -1.53 2.47 6.28
CA LYS A 23 -0.37 2.51 7.18
C LYS A 23 0.94 2.18 6.46
N ILE A 24 0.96 1.09 5.68
CA ILE A 24 2.14 0.69 4.90
C ILE A 24 2.54 1.79 3.92
N GLY A 25 1.56 2.37 3.22
CA GLY A 25 1.82 3.50 2.33
C GLY A 25 2.45 4.67 3.07
N ALA A 26 1.88 5.09 4.21
CA ALA A 26 2.40 6.20 5.00
C ALA A 26 3.83 5.95 5.53
N GLU A 27 4.15 4.72 5.95
CA GLU A 27 5.50 4.35 6.39
C GLU A 27 6.55 4.42 5.25
N ASN A 28 6.10 4.38 4.00
CA ASN A 28 6.95 4.46 2.82
C ASN A 28 6.90 5.82 2.10
N ALA A 29 6.06 6.77 2.54
CA ALA A 29 5.83 8.04 1.83
C ALA A 29 7.12 8.81 1.48
N ASP A 30 8.08 8.85 2.41
CA ASP A 30 9.36 9.54 2.20
C ASP A 30 10.42 8.68 1.50
N ARG A 31 10.32 7.34 1.61
CA ARG A 31 11.34 6.40 1.13
C ARG A 31 11.07 5.93 -0.29
N ASP A 32 9.81 5.66 -0.57
CA ASP A 32 9.31 5.16 -1.84
C ASP A 32 7.89 5.70 -2.09
N PRO A 33 7.80 6.89 -2.72
CA PRO A 33 6.52 7.51 -3.06
C PRO A 33 5.66 6.66 -4.01
N ILE A 34 6.26 5.76 -4.78
CA ILE A 34 5.55 4.87 -5.71
C ILE A 34 4.79 3.80 -4.91
N VAL A 35 5.46 3.15 -3.94
CA VAL A 35 4.81 2.22 -3.01
C VAL A 35 3.71 2.92 -2.23
N HIS A 36 3.94 4.14 -1.75
CA HIS A 36 2.91 4.92 -1.07
C HIS A 36 1.66 5.12 -1.92
N TYR A 37 1.84 5.52 -3.18
CA TYR A 37 0.74 5.75 -4.12
C TYR A 37 -0.10 4.49 -4.34
N TRP A 38 0.54 3.37 -4.68
CA TRP A 38 -0.19 2.14 -5.03
C TRP A 38 -0.87 1.48 -3.82
N CYS A 39 -0.28 1.56 -2.62
CA CYS A 39 -0.96 1.15 -1.41
C CYS A 39 -2.23 1.97 -1.12
N LEU A 40 -2.18 3.30 -1.32
CA LEU A 40 -3.36 4.15 -1.16
C LEU A 40 -4.40 3.90 -2.25
N PHE A 41 -3.98 3.69 -3.50
CA PHE A 41 -4.87 3.37 -4.59
C PHE A 41 -5.64 2.06 -4.32
N TYR A 42 -4.92 1.01 -3.90
CA TYR A 42 -5.53 -0.25 -3.48
C TYR A 42 -6.53 -0.03 -2.32
N ALA A 43 -6.11 0.70 -1.27
CA ALA A 43 -6.96 0.99 -0.13
C ALA A 43 -8.26 1.69 -0.53
N VAL A 44 -8.20 2.67 -1.44
CA VAL A 44 -9.39 3.36 -1.94
C VAL A 44 -10.28 2.41 -2.73
N GLN A 45 -9.70 1.65 -3.68
CA GLN A 45 -10.44 0.70 -4.52
C GLN A 45 -11.17 -0.35 -3.68
N SER A 46 -10.49 -0.96 -2.70
CA SER A 46 -11.09 -1.94 -1.79
C SER A 46 -12.09 -1.32 -0.81
N GLY A 47 -11.92 -0.04 -0.47
CA GLY A 47 -12.77 0.69 0.47
C GLY A 47 -14.06 1.25 -0.13
N MET A 48 -14.12 1.46 -1.46
CA MET A 48 -15.24 2.14 -2.11
C MET A 48 -16.60 1.49 -1.85
N ASP A 49 -16.71 0.16 -1.94
CA ASP A 49 -17.97 -0.54 -1.75
C ASP A 49 -18.47 -0.51 -0.30
N ILE A 50 -17.53 -0.42 0.65
CA ILE A 50 -17.83 -0.28 2.07
C ILE A 50 -18.23 1.17 2.38
N GLY A 51 -17.52 2.14 1.78
CA GLY A 51 -17.68 3.57 2.03
C GLY A 51 -19.01 4.15 1.59
N LYS A 52 -19.70 3.56 0.60
CA LYS A 52 -21.03 4.00 0.13
C LYS A 52 -22.10 4.01 1.24
N LYS A 53 -21.87 3.29 2.34
CA LYS A 53 -22.85 3.10 3.43
C LYS A 53 -22.70 4.10 4.58
N SER A 54 -21.64 4.91 4.61
CA SER A 54 -21.38 5.87 5.70
C SER A 54 -20.81 7.17 5.15
N PRO A 55 -21.41 8.33 5.48
CA PRO A 55 -20.88 9.65 5.10
C PRO A 55 -19.44 9.87 5.56
N GLU A 56 -19.09 9.41 6.76
CA GLU A 56 -17.75 9.54 7.33
C GLU A 56 -16.71 8.72 6.54
N ALA A 57 -17.09 7.50 6.15
CA ALA A 57 -16.25 6.65 5.30
C ALA A 57 -16.05 7.26 3.91
N LEU A 58 -17.10 7.81 3.31
CA LEU A 58 -17.01 8.49 2.03
C LEU A 58 -16.10 9.72 2.09
N GLN A 59 -16.22 10.52 3.15
CA GLN A 59 -15.37 11.70 3.36
C GLN A 59 -13.90 11.30 3.52
N TYR A 60 -13.61 10.23 4.26
CA TYR A 60 -12.26 9.70 4.39
C TYR A 60 -11.70 9.22 3.04
N LEU A 61 -12.45 8.43 2.27
CA LEU A 61 -12.03 7.97 0.95
C LEU A 61 -11.80 9.13 -0.03
N THR A 62 -12.64 10.16 0.05
CA THR A 62 -12.47 11.40 -0.73
C THR A 62 -11.16 12.10 -0.38
N SER A 63 -10.79 12.13 0.92
CA SER A 63 -9.50 12.70 1.32
C SER A 63 -8.31 11.90 0.78
N LEU A 64 -8.41 10.56 0.73
CA LEU A 64 -7.37 9.72 0.13
C LEU A 64 -7.26 9.94 -1.39
N LEU A 65 -8.39 10.10 -2.09
CA LEU A 65 -8.40 10.45 -3.51
C LEU A 65 -7.70 11.78 -3.77
N SER A 66 -7.94 12.82 -2.97
CA SER A 66 -7.22 14.10 -3.10
C SER A 66 -5.70 13.93 -2.93
N ILE A 67 -5.26 13.08 -2.00
CA ILE A 67 -3.83 12.77 -1.84
C ILE A 67 -3.28 12.08 -3.09
N LEU A 68 -3.98 11.09 -3.64
CA LEU A 68 -3.59 10.39 -4.87
C LEU A 68 -3.47 11.34 -6.06
N GLU A 69 -4.41 12.27 -6.22
CA GLU A 69 -4.37 13.29 -7.28
C GLU A 69 -3.15 14.20 -7.16
N ASP A 70 -2.83 14.65 -5.94
CA ASP A 70 -1.67 15.50 -5.69
C ASP A 70 -0.35 14.74 -5.91
N MET A 71 -0.29 13.47 -5.53
CA MET A 71 0.86 12.60 -5.82
C MET A 71 1.04 12.41 -7.32
N LYS A 72 -0.05 12.14 -8.05
CA LYS A 72 -0.01 11.98 -9.51
C LYS A 72 0.50 13.22 -10.24
N LYS A 73 0.17 14.42 -9.74
CA LYS A 73 0.73 15.69 -10.26
C LYS A 73 2.22 15.82 -9.97
N LYS A 74 2.66 15.48 -8.75
CA LYS A 74 4.06 15.59 -8.32
C LYS A 74 4.97 14.56 -8.98
N LEU A 75 4.46 13.35 -9.21
CA LEU A 75 5.19 12.19 -9.73
C LEU A 75 4.85 11.92 -11.21
N GLY A 76 4.20 12.85 -11.91
CA GLY A 76 3.64 12.60 -13.25
C GLY A 76 4.64 12.26 -14.36
N GLY A 77 5.95 12.40 -14.10
CA GLY A 77 7.02 11.96 -15.00
C GLY A 77 7.52 10.54 -14.73
N GLU A 78 7.07 9.90 -13.65
CA GLU A 78 7.50 8.55 -13.28
C GLU A 78 6.70 7.49 -14.05
N GLU A 79 7.41 6.62 -14.77
CA GLU A 79 6.80 5.51 -15.53
C GLU A 79 6.01 4.58 -14.61
N ALA A 80 6.49 4.37 -13.38
CA ALA A 80 5.84 3.53 -12.38
C ALA A 80 4.50 4.08 -11.84
N LEU A 81 4.05 5.26 -12.28
CA LEU A 81 2.69 5.78 -12.03
C LEU A 81 1.77 5.68 -13.25
N THR A 82 2.33 5.52 -14.44
CA THR A 82 1.60 5.64 -15.71
C THR A 82 1.58 4.35 -16.53
N GLN A 83 2.52 3.45 -16.27
CA GLN A 83 2.64 2.16 -16.94
C GLN A 83 2.47 1.02 -15.91
N ASP A 84 1.39 0.27 -16.07
CA ASP A 84 1.03 -0.82 -15.16
C ASP A 84 2.13 -1.86 -15.01
N LEU A 85 2.81 -2.22 -16.10
CA LEU A 85 3.93 -3.19 -16.07
C LEU A 85 5.11 -2.69 -15.22
N VAL A 86 5.44 -1.40 -15.30
CA VAL A 86 6.53 -0.79 -14.52
C VAL A 86 6.12 -0.67 -13.05
N ALA A 87 4.88 -0.29 -12.79
CA ALA A 87 4.31 -0.24 -11.46
C ALA A 87 4.33 -1.62 -10.78
N GLN A 88 3.82 -2.65 -11.48
CA GLN A 88 3.80 -4.03 -11.01
C GLN A 88 5.22 -4.51 -10.66
N ALA A 89 6.17 -4.37 -11.59
CA ALA A 89 7.55 -4.77 -11.36
C ALA A 89 8.19 -4.02 -10.17
N HIS A 90 7.87 -2.74 -9.97
CA HIS A 90 8.38 -1.96 -8.85
C HIS A 90 7.86 -2.49 -7.50
N ILE A 91 6.54 -2.70 -7.40
CA ILE A 91 5.89 -3.20 -6.18
C ILE A 91 6.33 -4.64 -5.88
N GLU A 92 6.43 -5.50 -6.90
CA GLU A 92 6.86 -6.89 -6.77
C GLU A 92 8.31 -6.97 -6.26
N ASN A 93 9.23 -6.22 -6.87
CA ASN A 93 10.62 -6.17 -6.43
C ASN A 93 10.75 -5.68 -4.98
N PHE A 94 9.91 -4.74 -4.56
CA PHE A 94 9.90 -4.25 -3.19
C PHE A 94 9.38 -5.32 -2.21
N ALA A 95 8.28 -6.00 -2.56
CA ALA A 95 7.72 -7.10 -1.78
C ALA A 95 8.72 -8.25 -1.62
N MET A 96 9.36 -8.66 -2.71
CA MET A 96 10.36 -9.74 -2.72
C MET A 96 11.59 -9.41 -1.88
N LYS A 97 12.10 -8.17 -1.94
CA LYS A 97 13.22 -7.75 -1.06
C LYS A 97 12.89 -7.86 0.42
N LEU A 98 11.66 -7.49 0.82
CA LEU A 98 11.20 -7.64 2.20
C LEU A 98 11.05 -9.11 2.58
N PHE A 99 10.48 -9.92 1.69
CA PHE A 99 10.33 -11.35 1.89
C PHE A 99 11.68 -12.04 2.05
N ASP A 100 12.63 -11.83 1.14
CA ASP A 100 13.98 -12.40 1.19
C ASP A 100 14.73 -11.99 2.46
N TYR A 101 14.61 -10.72 2.87
CA TYR A 101 15.16 -10.26 4.14
C TYR A 101 14.56 -11.03 5.31
N ALA A 102 13.25 -11.23 5.32
CA ALA A 102 12.55 -11.91 6.40
C ALA A 102 12.90 -13.41 6.44
N ASP A 103 12.81 -14.11 5.30
CA ASP A 103 13.13 -15.53 5.13
C ASP A 103 14.59 -15.84 5.51
N LYS A 104 15.54 -15.01 5.07
CA LYS A 104 16.96 -15.17 5.44
C LYS A 104 17.17 -15.11 6.96
N ASN A 105 16.55 -14.15 7.64
CA ASN A 105 16.68 -14.03 9.09
C ASN A 105 15.95 -15.15 9.83
N ASP A 106 14.77 -15.55 9.35
CA ASP A 106 13.99 -16.65 9.91
C ASP A 106 14.74 -17.99 9.84
N ARG A 107 15.34 -18.31 8.68
CA ARG A 107 16.21 -19.49 8.50
C ARG A 107 17.44 -19.49 9.40
N GLN A 108 17.92 -18.30 9.77
CA GLN A 108 19.04 -18.12 10.70
C GLN A 108 18.58 -18.07 12.18
N SER A 109 17.28 -18.27 12.45
CA SER A 109 16.67 -18.14 13.77
C SER A 109 16.84 -16.75 14.42
N ASN A 110 17.02 -15.71 13.60
CA ASN A 110 17.11 -14.32 14.05
C ASN A 110 15.72 -13.65 14.08
N PHE A 111 14.95 -13.95 15.11
CA PHE A 111 13.59 -13.44 15.24
C PHE A 111 13.57 -12.04 15.85
N THR A 112 13.25 -11.04 15.02
CA THR A 112 13.07 -9.66 15.49
C THR A 112 11.72 -9.10 15.04
N LYS A 113 11.26 -8.01 15.69
CA LYS A 113 10.10 -7.25 15.21
C LYS A 113 10.29 -6.73 13.78
N GLY A 114 11.52 -6.60 13.30
CA GLY A 114 11.83 -6.25 11.91
C GLY A 114 11.44 -7.35 10.93
N VAL A 115 11.74 -8.61 11.26
CA VAL A 115 11.40 -9.79 10.44
C VAL A 115 9.89 -9.94 10.29
N ILE A 116 9.16 -9.88 11.41
CA ILE A 116 7.70 -10.00 11.40
C ILE A 116 7.06 -8.87 10.57
N ARG A 117 7.57 -7.64 10.73
CA ARG A 117 7.09 -6.49 9.93
C ARG A 117 7.39 -6.66 8.44
N ALA A 118 8.55 -7.21 8.09
CA ALA A 118 8.92 -7.44 6.70
C ALA A 118 8.01 -8.47 6.03
N PHE A 119 7.75 -9.63 6.65
CA PHE A 119 6.76 -10.59 6.13
C PHE A 119 5.37 -9.98 6.02
N TYR A 120 4.94 -9.26 7.05
CA TYR A 120 3.65 -8.60 7.09
C TYR A 120 3.48 -7.60 5.94
N THR A 121 4.45 -6.71 5.73
CA THR A 121 4.42 -5.73 4.64
C THR A 121 4.53 -6.41 3.28
N ALA A 122 5.38 -7.42 3.12
CA ALA A 122 5.49 -8.17 1.87
C ALA A 122 4.14 -8.80 1.46
N GLY A 123 3.45 -9.47 2.40
CA GLY A 123 2.14 -10.06 2.11
C GLY A 123 1.09 -9.04 1.66
N HIS A 124 1.00 -7.90 2.32
CA HIS A 124 0.05 -6.85 1.91
C HIS A 124 0.43 -6.21 0.56
N LEU A 125 1.72 -6.18 0.19
CA LEU A 125 2.13 -5.71 -1.13
C LEU A 125 1.81 -6.71 -2.23
N ILE A 126 1.81 -8.02 -1.92
CA ILE A 126 1.30 -9.05 -2.84
C ILE A 126 -0.20 -8.84 -3.09
N ASP A 127 -0.99 -8.51 -2.06
CA ASP A 127 -2.40 -8.14 -2.25
C ASP A 127 -2.54 -6.93 -3.19
N VAL A 128 -1.67 -5.92 -3.05
CA VAL A 128 -1.65 -4.73 -3.93
C VAL A 128 -1.35 -5.09 -5.38
N LEU A 129 -0.56 -6.13 -5.65
CA LEU A 129 -0.25 -6.56 -7.02
C LEU A 129 -1.50 -7.04 -7.79
N SER A 130 -2.59 -7.40 -7.11
CA SER A 130 -3.86 -7.78 -7.75
C SER A 130 -4.51 -6.64 -8.55
N LEU A 131 -4.05 -5.40 -8.38
CA LEU A 131 -4.46 -4.27 -9.23
C LEU A 131 -4.05 -4.43 -10.69
N PHE A 132 -2.98 -5.18 -10.96
CA PHE A 132 -2.36 -5.28 -12.28
C PHE A 132 -2.80 -6.53 -13.07
N GLY A 133 -3.74 -7.31 -12.53
CA GLY A 133 -4.26 -8.53 -13.15
C GLY A 133 -4.38 -9.70 -12.17
N GLU A 134 -4.67 -10.89 -12.71
CA GLU A 134 -4.58 -12.11 -11.91
C GLU A 134 -3.13 -12.31 -11.45
N LEU A 135 -2.96 -12.51 -10.14
CA LEU A 135 -1.66 -12.81 -9.55
C LEU A 135 -1.13 -14.13 -10.13
N ASP A 136 0.17 -14.20 -10.40
CA ASP A 136 0.82 -15.46 -10.77
C ASP A 136 0.54 -16.52 -9.69
N GLU A 137 0.19 -17.75 -10.08
CA GLU A 137 -0.08 -18.85 -9.15
C GLU A 137 1.05 -19.05 -8.13
N ASN A 138 2.31 -18.77 -8.50
CA ASN A 138 3.48 -18.86 -7.61
C ASN A 138 3.45 -17.84 -6.45
N LEU A 139 2.67 -16.76 -6.55
CA LEU A 139 2.49 -15.76 -5.49
C LEU A 139 1.32 -16.11 -4.56
N ILE A 140 0.46 -17.05 -4.95
CA ILE A 140 -0.78 -17.41 -4.23
C ILE A 140 -0.67 -18.78 -3.54
N SER A 141 0.18 -19.69 -4.05
CA SER A 141 0.35 -21.08 -3.58
C SER A 141 1.27 -21.22 -2.37
#